data_AF-A0A529T3N7-F1
#
_entry.id   AF-A0A529T3N7-F1
#
_cell.length_a   1.000
_cell.length_b   1.000
_cell.length_c   1.000
_cell.angle_alpha   90.00
_cell.angle_beta   90.00
_cell.angle_gamma   90.00
#
_symmetry.space_group_name_H-M   'P 1'
#
loop_
_entity.id
_entity.type
_entity.pdbx_description
1 polymer ?
#
loop_
_entity_poly.entity_id
_entity_poly.type
_entity_poly.pdbx_seq_one_letter_code
_entity_poly.pdbx_strand_id
1 'polypeptide(L)'
;NLRILLYTLKTGLSVTVVSLAAGYPVAYLLTKIRPRALSIVTVFILIPLFTAFLIRTYAWIIILGREGIINNTLIQFGIISEPLALLNTTFAVVVGMIHVFIPMAIFTMYSSMVRIDHDFARAAQILGAKPVQAFLRVYFPMSLPGVFAAGILIFIIAIGFYITPALLGGPSDTMISQLVVTQMTTLLNFELSYASSIILLLVTIAILFFASLFIPLEMIWSSSAVDLANQRRGKRFRALGGRTSVLRPLIAVETLINAVTKPLITGHARWLWAYTVVVLVFLTAPLIVIVVLSFSSSPFVVFPPPGFSLQWWEKLANATD
;
A
#
# COMPACT_ATOMS: atom_id res chain seq x y z
N ASN A 1 -16.09 20.96 -8.67
CA ASN A 1 -16.04 20.41 -7.29
C ASN A 1 -16.47 18.94 -7.21
N LEU A 2 -17.67 18.54 -7.68
CA LEU A 2 -18.09 17.13 -7.62
C LEU A 2 -17.17 16.17 -8.38
N ARG A 3 -16.66 16.57 -9.56
CA ARG A 3 -15.67 15.78 -10.32
C ARG A 3 -14.37 15.54 -9.53
N ILE A 4 -13.89 16.56 -8.82
CA ILE A 4 -12.68 16.49 -7.98
C ILE A 4 -12.92 15.59 -6.77
N LEU A 5 -14.12 15.65 -6.17
CA LEU A 5 -14.54 14.73 -5.11
C LEU A 5 -14.52 13.28 -5.61
N LEU A 6 -15.18 12.99 -6.72
CA LEU A 6 -15.23 11.64 -7.30
C LEU A 6 -13.83 11.15 -7.67
N TYR A 7 -12.98 12.01 -8.22
CA TYR A 7 -11.59 11.68 -8.50
C TYR A 7 -10.80 11.36 -7.22
N THR A 8 -10.96 12.16 -6.16
CA THR A 8 -10.32 11.94 -4.85
C THR A 8 -10.74 10.59 -4.26
N LEU A 9 -12.04 10.28 -4.28
CA LEU A 9 -12.59 9.02 -3.78
C LEU A 9 -12.12 7.82 -4.60
N LYS A 10 -12.19 7.91 -5.94
CA LYS A 10 -11.73 6.85 -6.85
C LYS A 10 -10.23 6.57 -6.67
N THR A 11 -9.43 7.63 -6.62
CA THR A 11 -7.98 7.54 -6.47
C THR A 11 -7.63 6.98 -5.10
N GLY A 12 -8.20 7.52 -4.02
CA GLY A 12 -8.02 7.00 -2.66
C GLY A 12 -8.39 5.53 -2.54
N LEU A 13 -9.53 5.12 -3.10
CA LEU A 13 -9.94 3.71 -3.09
C LEU A 13 -8.97 2.82 -3.88
N SER A 14 -8.55 3.25 -5.07
CA SER A 14 -7.60 2.49 -5.90
C SER A 14 -6.25 2.31 -5.19
N VAL A 15 -5.74 3.36 -4.56
CA VAL A 15 -4.49 3.34 -3.79
C VAL A 15 -4.62 2.41 -2.60
N THR A 16 -5.72 2.49 -1.84
CA THR A 16 -5.98 1.59 -0.71
C THR A 16 -6.00 0.13 -1.15
N VAL A 17 -6.78 -0.20 -2.17
CA VAL A 17 -6.92 -1.58 -2.66
C VAL A 17 -5.57 -2.13 -3.13
N VAL A 18 -4.84 -1.36 -3.94
CA VAL A 18 -3.54 -1.81 -4.47
C VAL A 18 -2.49 -1.90 -3.35
N SER A 19 -2.48 -0.98 -2.39
CA SER A 19 -1.54 -1.01 -1.26
C SER A 19 -1.82 -2.18 -0.32
N LEU A 20 -3.09 -2.50 -0.05
CA LEU A 20 -3.47 -3.69 0.71
C LEU A 20 -3.09 -4.97 -0.04
N ALA A 21 -3.41 -5.05 -1.33
CA ALA A 21 -3.08 -6.21 -2.16
C ALA A 21 -1.56 -6.42 -2.23
N ALA A 22 -0.78 -5.34 -2.32
CA ALA A 22 0.67 -5.42 -2.35
C ALA A 22 1.29 -5.71 -0.97
N GLY A 23 0.73 -5.13 0.09
CA GLY A 23 1.20 -5.32 1.46
C GLY A 23 0.83 -6.67 2.06
N TYR A 24 -0.28 -7.29 1.64
CA TYR A 24 -0.82 -8.50 2.26
C TYR A 24 0.15 -9.69 2.20
N PRO A 25 0.76 -10.05 1.05
CA PRO A 25 1.70 -11.16 0.99
C PRO A 25 2.94 -10.92 1.86
N VAL A 26 3.40 -9.67 1.94
CA VAL A 26 4.54 -9.30 2.78
C VAL A 26 4.16 -9.43 4.26
N ALA A 27 3.02 -8.88 4.69
CA ALA A 27 2.52 -9.02 6.06
C ALA A 27 2.36 -10.49 6.46
N TYR A 28 1.85 -11.33 5.55
CA TYR A 28 1.76 -12.77 5.76
C TYR A 28 3.14 -13.43 5.94
N LEU A 29 4.15 -13.06 5.15
CA LEU A 29 5.52 -13.54 5.33
C LEU A 29 6.04 -13.20 6.73
N LEU A 30 5.82 -11.97 7.19
CA LEU A 30 6.32 -11.49 8.49
C LEU A 30 5.81 -12.37 9.64
N THR A 31 4.61 -12.95 9.53
CA THR A 31 4.08 -13.88 10.56
C THR A 31 4.77 -15.24 10.63
N LYS A 32 5.57 -15.61 9.62
CA LYS A 32 6.18 -16.95 9.49
C LYS A 32 7.69 -16.98 9.60
N ILE A 33 8.36 -15.83 9.50
CA ILE A 33 9.82 -15.76 9.43
C ILE A 33 10.47 -15.80 10.81
N ARG A 34 11.74 -16.23 10.83
CA ARG A 34 12.55 -16.26 12.05
C ARG A 34 12.84 -14.84 12.56
N PRO A 35 13.07 -14.64 13.88
CA PRO A 35 13.27 -13.32 14.48
C PRO A 35 14.33 -12.44 13.79
N ARG A 36 15.48 -13.01 13.40
CA ARG A 36 16.54 -12.24 12.71
C ARG A 36 16.09 -11.71 11.35
N ALA A 37 15.42 -12.55 10.56
CA ALA A 37 14.91 -12.17 9.25
C ALA A 37 13.77 -11.14 9.38
N LEU A 38 12.93 -11.28 10.40
CA LEU A 38 11.89 -10.30 10.75
C LEU A 38 12.47 -8.92 11.00
N SER A 39 13.52 -8.83 11.83
CA SER A 39 14.19 -7.56 12.11
C SER A 39 14.73 -6.91 10.83
N ILE A 40 15.43 -7.68 9.99
CA ILE A 40 16.01 -7.15 8.74
C ILE A 40 14.91 -6.62 7.81
N VAL A 41 13.91 -7.44 7.48
CA VAL A 41 12.83 -7.04 6.57
C VAL A 41 12.06 -5.83 7.13
N THR A 42 11.80 -5.82 8.44
CA THR A 42 11.12 -4.70 9.11
C THR A 42 11.92 -3.41 9.00
N VAL A 43 13.24 -3.44 9.19
CA VAL A 43 14.11 -2.26 9.03
C VAL A 43 14.01 -1.70 7.61
N PHE A 44 14.06 -2.55 6.59
CA PHE A 44 13.91 -2.09 5.20
C PHE A 44 12.55 -1.47 4.89
N ILE A 45 11.48 -1.92 5.55
CA ILE A 45 10.13 -1.32 5.42
C ILE A 45 10.05 -0.01 6.21
N LEU A 46 10.72 0.08 7.37
CA LEU A 46 10.73 1.26 8.23
C LEU A 46 11.54 2.42 7.63
N ILE A 47 12.66 2.15 6.96
CA ILE A 47 13.51 3.19 6.35
C ILE A 47 12.70 4.18 5.50
N PRO A 48 11.90 3.74 4.49
CA PRO A 48 11.03 4.63 3.74
C PRO A 48 9.97 5.31 4.63
N LEU A 49 9.42 4.61 5.63
CA LEU A 49 8.39 5.16 6.51
C LEU A 49 8.91 6.37 7.32
N PHE A 50 10.17 6.33 7.80
CA PHE A 50 10.79 7.43 8.54
C PHE A 50 11.33 8.56 7.66
N THR A 51 11.56 8.31 6.37
CA THR A 51 12.00 9.37 5.45
C THR A 51 10.86 10.34 5.12
N ALA A 52 11.19 11.63 5.04
CA ALA A 52 10.20 12.67 4.74
C ALA A 52 9.47 12.39 3.41
N PHE A 53 8.14 12.57 3.40
CA PHE A 53 7.31 12.32 2.21
C PHE A 53 7.75 13.16 1.00
N LEU A 54 8.19 14.41 1.25
CA LEU A 54 8.67 15.32 0.20
C LEU A 54 9.89 14.76 -0.51
N ILE A 55 10.88 14.27 0.23
CA ILE A 55 12.10 13.69 -0.31
C ILE A 55 11.75 12.52 -1.26
N ARG A 56 10.91 11.59 -0.82
CA ARG A 56 10.44 10.47 -1.65
C ARG A 56 9.65 10.91 -2.88
N THR A 57 8.85 11.97 -2.76
CA THR A 57 8.08 12.50 -3.88
C THR A 57 8.98 13.14 -4.93
N TYR A 58 10.01 13.89 -4.51
CA TYR A 58 11.02 14.43 -5.42
C TYR A 58 11.80 13.33 -6.15
N ALA A 59 12.15 12.25 -5.45
CA ALA A 59 12.75 11.08 -6.10
C ALA A 59 11.85 10.49 -7.18
N TRP A 60 10.53 10.40 -6.93
CA TRP A 60 9.59 9.94 -7.94
C TRP A 60 9.49 10.89 -9.14
N ILE A 61 9.61 12.21 -8.96
CA ILE A 61 9.70 13.17 -10.08
C ILE A 61 10.88 12.83 -10.98
N ILE A 62 12.02 12.49 -10.39
CA ILE A 62 13.24 12.14 -11.12
C ILE A 62 13.09 10.78 -11.81
N ILE A 63 12.52 9.79 -11.14
CA ILE A 63 12.33 8.43 -11.67
C ILE A 63 11.35 8.42 -12.86
N LEU A 64 10.24 9.16 -12.74
CA LEU A 64 9.14 9.21 -13.72
C LEU A 64 9.28 10.36 -14.74
N GLY A 65 10.30 11.19 -14.60
CA GLY A 65 10.59 12.29 -15.52
C GLY A 65 10.83 11.80 -16.95
N ARG A 66 10.75 12.73 -17.91
CA ARG A 66 10.94 12.41 -19.34
C ARG A 66 12.31 11.80 -19.60
N GLU A 67 13.36 12.40 -19.03
CA GLU A 67 14.75 11.90 -19.01
C GLU A 67 15.04 11.07 -17.74
N GLY A 68 14.01 10.46 -17.16
CA GLY A 68 14.09 9.71 -15.92
C GLY A 68 14.59 8.28 -16.11
N ILE A 69 14.84 7.61 -14.99
CA ILE A 69 15.37 6.24 -14.95
C ILE A 69 14.49 5.27 -15.73
N ILE A 70 13.16 5.37 -15.58
CA ILE A 70 12.22 4.44 -16.22
C ILE A 70 12.25 4.60 -17.73
N ASN A 71 12.14 5.82 -18.26
CA ASN A 71 12.14 6.05 -19.70
C ASN A 71 13.49 5.65 -20.32
N ASN A 72 14.61 6.03 -19.69
CA ASN A 72 15.93 5.75 -20.25
C ASN A 72 16.26 4.26 -20.24
N THR A 73 15.85 3.52 -19.21
CA THR A 73 15.99 2.05 -19.22
C THR A 73 15.11 1.40 -20.28
N LEU A 74 13.84 1.84 -20.44
CA LEU A 74 12.95 1.32 -21.48
C LEU A 74 13.46 1.58 -22.91
N ILE A 75 14.06 2.75 -23.16
CA ILE A 75 14.69 3.10 -24.44
C ILE A 75 15.95 2.25 -24.67
N GLN A 76 16.80 2.10 -23.66
CA GLN A 76 18.02 1.27 -23.76
C GLN A 76 17.72 -0.20 -24.07
N PHE A 77 16.62 -0.74 -23.52
CA PHE A 77 16.15 -2.09 -23.85
C PHE A 77 15.39 -2.18 -25.17
N GLY A 78 15.20 -1.06 -25.90
CA GLY A 78 14.50 -1.01 -27.18
C GLY A 78 13.00 -1.28 -27.09
N ILE A 79 12.40 -1.17 -25.90
CA ILE A 79 10.96 -1.43 -25.70
C ILE A 79 10.13 -0.24 -26.21
N ILE A 80 10.66 0.98 -26.10
CA ILE A 80 10.03 2.22 -26.56
C ILE A 80 11.00 3.04 -27.41
N SER A 81 10.47 3.74 -28.41
CA SER A 81 11.26 4.63 -29.30
C SER A 81 11.28 6.08 -28.83
N GLU A 82 10.26 6.49 -28.07
CA GLU A 82 10.12 7.85 -27.53
C GLU A 82 9.78 7.80 -26.03
N PRO A 83 10.23 8.79 -25.25
CA PRO A 83 10.00 8.81 -23.80
C PRO A 83 8.51 9.03 -23.49
N LEU A 84 7.97 8.16 -22.63
CA LEU A 84 6.57 8.23 -22.21
C LEU A 84 6.34 9.40 -21.24
N ALA A 85 5.21 10.09 -21.39
CA ALA A 85 4.76 11.11 -20.45
C ALA A 85 4.18 10.46 -19.19
N LEU A 86 5.05 9.98 -18.29
CA LEU A 86 4.64 9.32 -17.04
C LEU A 86 4.35 10.34 -15.93
N LEU A 87 5.14 11.40 -15.84
CA LEU A 87 4.95 12.49 -14.89
C LEU A 87 3.73 13.36 -15.27
N ASN A 88 3.13 14.04 -14.30
CA ASN A 88 1.90 14.84 -14.45
C ASN A 88 0.70 14.01 -14.94
N THR A 89 0.61 12.76 -14.48
CA THR A 89 -0.49 11.86 -14.81
C THR A 89 -1.07 11.22 -13.55
N THR A 90 -2.30 10.71 -13.67
CA THR A 90 -2.93 9.87 -12.65
C THR A 90 -2.03 8.69 -12.24
N PHE A 91 -1.27 8.12 -13.18
CA PHE A 91 -0.36 6.99 -12.90
C PHE A 91 0.74 7.38 -11.92
N ALA A 92 1.41 8.52 -12.14
CA ALA A 92 2.45 9.00 -11.24
C ALA A 92 1.91 9.27 -9.83
N VAL A 93 0.71 9.85 -9.73
CA VAL A 93 0.03 10.08 -8.44
C VAL A 93 -0.24 8.75 -7.73
N VAL A 94 -0.86 7.79 -8.41
CA VAL A 94 -1.22 6.49 -7.83
C VAL A 94 0.03 5.73 -7.38
N VAL A 95 1.08 5.66 -8.20
CA VAL A 95 2.35 4.99 -7.85
C VAL A 95 3.02 5.64 -6.64
N GLY A 96 3.12 6.98 -6.64
CA GLY A 96 3.71 7.72 -5.52
C GLY A 96 2.94 7.52 -4.22
N MET A 97 1.60 7.51 -4.28
CA MET A 97 0.77 7.24 -3.10
C MET A 97 0.91 5.78 -2.63
N ILE A 98 0.89 4.80 -3.55
CA ILE A 98 1.08 3.38 -3.20
C ILE A 98 2.42 3.17 -2.47
N HIS A 99 3.50 3.81 -2.95
CA HIS A 99 4.80 3.78 -2.27
C HIS A 99 4.74 4.25 -0.82
N VAL A 100 3.98 5.32 -0.57
CA VAL A 100 3.78 5.87 0.77
C VAL A 100 2.96 4.94 1.65
N PHE A 101 1.92 4.29 1.10
CA PHE A 101 0.95 3.54 1.89
C PHE A 101 1.25 2.05 2.06
N ILE A 102 2.08 1.42 1.21
CA ILE A 102 2.48 0.02 1.37
C ILE A 102 3.09 -0.27 2.76
N PRO A 103 4.07 0.51 3.28
CA PRO A 103 4.65 0.25 4.60
C PRO A 103 3.61 0.28 5.71
N MET A 104 2.71 1.27 5.64
CA MET A 104 1.61 1.40 6.59
C MET A 104 0.65 0.20 6.50
N ALA A 105 0.28 -0.21 5.29
CA ALA A 105 -0.53 -1.40 5.05
C ALA A 105 0.08 -2.66 5.66
N ILE A 106 1.38 -2.88 5.44
CA ILE A 106 2.10 -4.04 5.98
C ILE A 106 2.03 -4.05 7.50
N PHE A 107 2.35 -2.94 8.17
CA PHE A 107 2.37 -2.88 9.63
C PHE A 107 0.97 -3.01 10.25
N THR A 108 -0.01 -2.31 9.69
CA THR A 108 -1.38 -2.37 10.21
C THR A 108 -1.95 -3.78 10.04
N MET A 109 -1.77 -4.44 8.89
CA MET A 109 -2.18 -5.84 8.72
C MET A 109 -1.41 -6.79 9.63
N TYR A 110 -0.08 -6.67 9.71
CA TYR A 110 0.78 -7.53 10.53
C TYR A 110 0.36 -7.55 12.01
N SER A 111 -0.02 -6.39 12.57
CA SER A 111 -0.45 -6.26 13.97
C SER A 111 -1.64 -7.16 14.34
N SER A 112 -2.51 -7.45 13.38
CA SER A 112 -3.64 -8.37 13.54
C SER A 112 -3.28 -9.81 13.18
N MET A 113 -2.49 -9.99 12.11
CA MET A 113 -2.15 -11.31 11.56
C MET A 113 -1.23 -12.12 12.46
N VAL A 114 -0.37 -11.45 13.24
CA VAL A 114 0.56 -12.12 14.18
C VAL A 114 -0.18 -12.88 15.30
N ARG A 115 -1.43 -12.52 15.57
CA ARG A 115 -2.27 -13.18 16.59
C ARG A 115 -2.97 -14.44 16.08
N ILE A 116 -2.94 -14.68 14.77
CA ILE A 116 -3.62 -15.82 14.14
C ILE A 116 -2.72 -17.05 14.26
N ASP A 117 -3.20 -18.07 14.95
CA ASP A 117 -2.50 -19.35 15.04
C ASP A 117 -2.47 -20.07 13.67
N HIS A 118 -1.26 -20.36 13.17
CA HIS A 118 -1.07 -21.07 11.91
C HIS A 118 -1.49 -22.55 11.97
N ASP A 119 -1.77 -23.09 13.17
CA ASP A 119 -2.23 -24.46 13.37
C ASP A 119 -3.60 -24.73 12.79
N PHE A 120 -4.48 -23.73 12.73
CA PHE A 120 -5.77 -23.88 12.05
C PHE A 120 -5.61 -24.22 10.57
N ALA A 121 -4.64 -23.60 9.89
CA ALA A 121 -4.34 -23.91 8.50
C ALA A 121 -3.65 -25.28 8.35
N ARG A 122 -2.81 -25.70 9.30
CA ARG A 122 -2.19 -27.03 9.31
C ARG A 122 -3.22 -28.14 9.54
N ALA A 123 -4.13 -27.96 10.49
CA ALA A 123 -5.21 -28.90 10.78
C ALA A 123 -6.13 -29.10 9.56
N ALA A 124 -6.46 -28.03 8.84
CA ALA A 124 -7.21 -28.14 7.60
C ALA A 124 -6.48 -28.98 6.54
N GLN A 125 -5.15 -28.87 6.44
CA GLN A 125 -4.35 -29.70 5.52
C GLN A 125 -4.35 -31.18 5.92
N ILE A 126 -4.29 -31.48 7.23
CA ILE A 126 -4.40 -32.86 7.75
C ILE A 126 -5.77 -33.47 7.39
N LEU A 127 -6.84 -32.66 7.39
CA LEU A 127 -8.19 -33.07 6.97
C LEU A 127 -8.36 -33.18 5.44
N GLY A 128 -7.28 -33.08 4.66
CA GLY A 128 -7.28 -33.26 3.21
C GLY A 128 -7.42 -31.97 2.40
N ALA A 129 -7.44 -30.79 3.04
CA ALA A 129 -7.44 -29.52 2.31
C ALA A 129 -6.08 -29.26 1.65
N LYS A 130 -6.08 -28.76 0.42
CA LYS A 130 -4.83 -28.30 -0.22
C LYS A 130 -4.29 -27.07 0.51
N PRO A 131 -2.98 -26.78 0.48
CA PRO A 131 -2.41 -25.61 1.19
C PRO A 131 -3.07 -24.27 0.83
N VAL A 132 -3.41 -24.08 -0.44
CA VAL A 132 -4.14 -22.91 -0.94
C VAL A 132 -5.56 -22.84 -0.37
N GLN A 133 -6.23 -23.98 -0.33
CA GLN A 133 -7.58 -24.10 0.21
C GLN A 133 -7.59 -23.83 1.71
N ALA A 134 -6.61 -24.35 2.46
CA ALA A 134 -6.42 -24.06 3.87
C ALA A 134 -6.15 -22.56 4.10
N PHE A 135 -5.33 -21.93 3.27
CA PHE A 135 -5.11 -20.49 3.35
C PHE A 135 -6.40 -19.70 3.07
N LEU A 136 -7.08 -19.92 1.94
CA LEU A 136 -8.23 -19.12 1.52
C LEU A 136 -9.50 -19.37 2.34
N ARG A 137 -9.70 -20.60 2.85
CA ARG A 137 -10.92 -20.94 3.62
C ARG A 137 -10.74 -20.75 5.12
N VAL A 138 -9.52 -20.78 5.63
CA VAL A 138 -9.26 -20.73 7.08
C VAL A 138 -8.49 -19.47 7.45
N TYR A 139 -7.27 -19.29 6.94
CA TYR A 139 -6.42 -18.16 7.34
C TYR A 139 -6.93 -16.81 6.84
N PHE A 140 -7.24 -16.69 5.54
CA PHE A 140 -7.63 -15.43 4.91
C PHE A 140 -8.88 -14.81 5.57
N PRO A 141 -9.99 -15.54 5.82
CA PRO A 141 -11.15 -15.00 6.51
C PRO A 141 -10.85 -14.53 7.93
N MET A 142 -9.95 -15.21 8.65
CA MET A 142 -9.52 -14.76 9.98
C MET A 142 -8.68 -13.48 9.94
N SER A 143 -7.97 -13.23 8.84
CA SER A 143 -7.18 -12.00 8.65
C SER A 143 -8.00 -10.81 8.14
N LEU A 144 -9.19 -11.04 7.57
CA LEU A 144 -10.03 -9.99 6.98
C LEU A 144 -10.32 -8.80 7.91
N PRO A 145 -10.64 -8.98 9.21
CA PRO A 145 -10.88 -7.86 10.11
C PRO A 145 -9.70 -6.88 10.17
N GLY A 146 -8.48 -7.41 10.15
CA GLY A 146 -7.26 -6.62 10.10
C GLY A 146 -7.01 -5.94 8.76
N VAL A 147 -7.33 -6.62 7.65
CA VAL A 147 -7.25 -6.03 6.31
C VAL A 147 -8.24 -4.86 6.18
N PHE A 148 -9.46 -5.00 6.70
CA PHE A 148 -10.45 -3.94 6.70
C PHE A 148 -10.05 -2.76 7.57
N ALA A 149 -9.52 -3.01 8.78
CA ALA A 149 -8.99 -1.96 9.64
C ALA A 149 -7.86 -1.18 8.95
N ALA A 150 -6.92 -1.89 8.31
CA ALA A 150 -5.87 -1.27 7.50
C ALA A 150 -6.43 -0.49 6.32
N GLY A 151 -7.43 -1.02 5.63
CA GLY A 151 -8.07 -0.38 4.48
C GLY A 151 -8.77 0.93 4.84
N ILE A 152 -9.54 0.94 5.91
CA ILE A 152 -10.21 2.14 6.41
C ILE A 152 -9.18 3.21 6.78
N LEU A 153 -8.15 2.84 7.55
CA LEU A 153 -7.07 3.75 7.96
C LEU A 153 -6.38 4.38 6.74
N ILE A 154 -5.95 3.55 5.78
CA ILE A 154 -5.25 4.03 4.58
C ILE A 154 -6.17 4.89 3.73
N PHE A 155 -7.43 4.50 3.56
CA PHE A 155 -8.39 5.25 2.74
C PHE A 155 -8.62 6.66 3.29
N ILE A 156 -8.84 6.81 4.60
CA ILE A 156 -9.03 8.11 5.25
C ILE A 156 -7.80 9.00 5.07
N ILE A 157 -6.60 8.43 5.23
CA ILE A 157 -5.37 9.21 5.06
C ILE A 157 -5.16 9.56 3.57
N ALA A 158 -5.44 8.63 2.66
CA ALA A 158 -5.26 8.82 1.21
C ALA A 158 -6.13 9.95 0.65
N ILE A 159 -7.40 10.07 1.04
CA ILE A 159 -8.28 11.14 0.55
C ILE A 159 -7.85 12.53 1.02
N GLY A 160 -7.18 12.62 2.17
CA GLY A 160 -6.60 13.85 2.72
C GLY A 160 -5.20 14.16 2.19
N PHE A 161 -4.61 13.28 1.40
CA PHE A 161 -3.22 13.38 0.97
C PHE A 161 -3.09 14.37 -0.20
N TYR A 162 -2.33 15.46 -0.03
CA TYR A 162 -2.20 16.52 -1.05
C TYR A 162 -0.82 16.64 -1.67
N ILE A 163 0.25 16.26 -0.96
CA ILE A 163 1.64 16.51 -1.38
C ILE A 163 1.97 15.79 -2.69
N THR A 164 1.69 14.49 -2.78
CA THR A 164 1.99 13.69 -3.98
C THR A 164 1.14 14.13 -5.18
N PRO A 165 -0.20 14.32 -5.08
CA PRO A 165 -0.99 14.88 -6.18
C PRO A 165 -0.49 16.25 -6.66
N ALA A 166 -0.08 17.13 -5.74
CA ALA A 166 0.43 18.45 -6.09
C ALA A 166 1.78 18.43 -6.82
N LEU A 167 2.60 17.42 -6.58
CA LEU A 167 3.96 17.32 -7.12
C LEU A 167 4.10 16.37 -8.32
N LEU A 168 3.26 15.34 -8.41
CA LEU A 168 3.33 14.31 -9.45
C LEU A 168 2.13 14.31 -10.41
N GLY A 169 1.03 14.95 -10.03
CA GLY A 169 -0.21 14.98 -10.79
C GLY A 169 -0.28 16.16 -11.77
N GLY A 170 -1.04 15.98 -12.85
CA GLY A 170 -1.36 17.07 -13.76
C GLY A 170 -2.55 17.92 -13.26
N PRO A 171 -2.95 18.97 -14.01
CA PRO A 171 -4.10 19.81 -13.66
C PRO A 171 -5.40 19.02 -13.48
N SER A 172 -5.57 17.92 -14.23
CA SER A 172 -6.71 17.01 -14.15
C SER A 172 -6.72 16.08 -12.94
N ASP A 173 -5.58 15.93 -12.26
CA ASP A 173 -5.35 14.98 -11.17
C ASP A 173 -5.40 15.65 -9.78
N THR A 174 -5.93 16.87 -9.72
CA THR A 174 -6.07 17.62 -8.46
C THR A 174 -7.03 16.90 -7.52
N MET A 175 -6.60 16.68 -6.27
CA MET A 175 -7.45 16.14 -5.19
C MET A 175 -8.07 17.27 -4.36
N ILE A 176 -9.17 17.00 -3.64
CA ILE A 176 -9.84 18.02 -2.81
C ILE A 176 -8.88 18.62 -1.79
N SER A 177 -8.06 17.79 -1.15
CA SER A 177 -7.06 18.23 -0.18
C SER A 177 -6.11 19.27 -0.76
N GLN A 178 -5.62 19.05 -1.98
CA GLN A 178 -4.78 20.00 -2.72
C GLN A 178 -5.55 21.27 -3.08
N LEU A 179 -6.82 21.15 -3.51
CA LEU A 179 -7.65 22.29 -3.82
C LEU A 179 -7.88 23.18 -2.60
N VAL A 180 -8.15 22.60 -1.42
CA VAL A 180 -8.28 23.34 -0.15
C VAL A 180 -7.00 24.13 0.15
N VAL A 181 -5.84 23.49 0.06
CA VAL A 181 -4.54 24.16 0.32
C VAL A 181 -4.30 25.28 -0.67
N THR A 182 -4.55 25.04 -1.96
CA THR A 182 -4.34 26.05 -3.02
C THR A 182 -5.26 27.26 -2.82
N GLN A 183 -6.53 27.03 -2.48
CA GLN A 183 -7.49 28.10 -2.25
C GLN A 183 -7.14 28.93 -1.01
N MET A 184 -6.67 28.28 0.05
CA MET A 184 -6.31 28.94 1.30
C MET A 184 -4.99 29.71 1.21
N THR A 185 -3.96 29.14 0.56
CA THR A 185 -2.59 29.67 0.61
C THR A 185 -2.20 30.48 -0.63
N THR A 186 -2.73 30.13 -1.80
CA THR A 186 -2.37 30.78 -3.07
C THR A 186 -3.40 31.80 -3.49
N LEU A 187 -4.69 31.43 -3.45
CA LEU A 187 -5.79 32.29 -3.91
C LEU A 187 -6.41 33.14 -2.80
N LEU A 188 -6.00 32.92 -1.54
CA LEU A 188 -6.51 33.60 -0.34
C LEU A 188 -8.04 33.59 -0.23
N ASN A 189 -8.68 32.57 -0.80
CA ASN A 189 -10.12 32.36 -0.76
C ASN A 189 -10.48 31.42 0.39
N PHE A 190 -10.66 32.00 1.58
CA PHE A 190 -11.00 31.26 2.79
C PHE A 190 -12.40 30.65 2.72
N GLU A 191 -13.37 31.34 2.12
CA GLU A 191 -14.77 30.90 2.01
C GLU A 191 -14.87 29.53 1.31
N LEU A 192 -14.24 29.41 0.14
CA LEU A 192 -14.26 28.16 -0.62
C LEU A 192 -13.44 27.05 0.05
N SER A 193 -12.39 27.41 0.78
CA SER A 193 -11.56 26.48 1.55
C SER A 193 -12.33 25.84 2.70
N TYR A 194 -13.08 26.65 3.46
CA TYR A 194 -13.95 26.14 4.54
C TYR A 194 -15.08 25.27 4.00
N ALA A 195 -15.76 25.72 2.94
CA ALA A 195 -16.83 24.94 2.31
C ALA A 195 -16.32 23.57 1.81
N SER A 196 -15.17 23.54 1.14
CA SER A 196 -14.57 22.31 0.62
C SER A 196 -14.10 21.37 1.73
N SER A 197 -13.57 21.91 2.84
CA SER A 197 -13.16 21.13 4.01
C SER A 197 -14.35 20.47 4.72
N ILE A 198 -15.45 21.20 4.92
CA ILE A 198 -16.69 20.66 5.50
C ILE A 198 -17.27 19.56 4.61
N ILE A 199 -17.29 19.76 3.29
CA ILE A 199 -17.77 18.74 2.35
C ILE A 199 -16.92 17.47 2.46
N LEU A 200 -15.59 17.59 2.48
CA LEU A 200 -14.70 16.43 2.63
C LEU A 200 -14.92 15.72 3.97
N LEU A 201 -15.11 16.47 5.06
CA LEU A 201 -15.41 15.93 6.37
C LEU A 201 -16.73 15.14 6.37
N LEU A 202 -17.82 15.74 5.87
CA LEU A 202 -19.13 15.08 5.80
C LEU A 202 -19.08 13.82 4.95
N VAL A 203 -18.39 13.85 3.81
CA VAL A 203 -18.20 12.67 2.96
C VAL A 203 -17.39 11.60 3.68
N THR A 204 -16.33 11.98 4.40
CA THR A 204 -15.51 11.04 5.18
C THR A 204 -16.33 10.38 6.28
N ILE A 205 -17.12 11.16 7.03
CA ILE A 205 -18.03 10.66 8.07
C ILE A 205 -19.07 9.73 7.45
N ALA A 206 -19.68 10.10 6.33
CA ALA A 206 -20.64 9.26 5.63
C ALA A 206 -20.02 7.92 5.21
N ILE A 207 -18.82 7.94 4.62
CA ILE A 207 -18.11 6.71 4.22
C ILE A 207 -17.78 5.85 5.44
N LEU A 208 -17.32 6.46 6.53
CA LEU A 208 -17.07 5.75 7.79
C LEU A 208 -18.33 5.12 8.36
N PHE A 209 -19.44 5.85 8.34
CA PHE A 209 -20.74 5.36 8.79
C PHE A 209 -21.18 4.17 7.93
N PHE A 210 -21.13 4.28 6.61
CA PHE A 210 -21.42 3.16 5.71
C PHE A 210 -20.48 1.98 5.91
N ALA A 211 -19.18 2.21 6.08
CA ALA A 211 -18.21 1.16 6.36
C ALA A 211 -18.52 0.45 7.69
N SER A 212 -18.92 1.21 8.72
CA SER A 212 -19.28 0.67 10.04
C SER A 212 -20.56 -0.18 10.02
N LEU A 213 -21.44 0.03 9.03
CA LEU A 213 -22.65 -0.76 8.85
C LEU A 213 -22.32 -2.18 8.33
N PHE A 214 -21.34 -2.29 7.44
CA PHE A 214 -20.89 -3.58 6.91
C PHE A 214 -19.87 -4.28 7.82
N ILE A 215 -19.11 -3.50 8.59
CA ILE A 215 -18.01 -3.97 9.43
C ILE A 215 -18.24 -3.42 10.84
N PRO A 216 -18.67 -4.26 11.79
CA PRO A 216 -18.98 -3.75 13.13
C PRO A 216 -17.70 -3.17 13.74
N LEU A 217 -17.75 -1.93 14.23
CA LEU A 217 -16.59 -1.19 14.74
C LEU A 217 -15.84 -1.98 15.81
N GLU A 218 -16.54 -2.83 16.54
CA GLU A 218 -15.95 -3.82 17.45
C GLU A 218 -14.85 -4.64 16.77
N MET A 219 -14.95 -5.07 15.50
CA MET A 219 -13.86 -5.78 14.81
C MET A 219 -12.56 -4.98 14.67
N ILE A 220 -12.63 -3.64 14.62
CA ILE A 220 -11.46 -2.75 14.49
C ILE A 220 -10.74 -2.62 15.84
N TRP A 221 -11.48 -2.64 16.94
CA TRP A 221 -10.97 -2.50 18.31
C TRP A 221 -10.85 -3.84 19.06
N SER A 222 -11.41 -4.93 18.52
CA SER A 222 -11.51 -6.29 19.09
C SER A 222 -10.23 -7.12 18.91
N SER A 223 -9.06 -6.51 18.73
CA SER A 223 -7.81 -7.25 18.99
C SER A 223 -7.69 -7.76 20.43
N SER A 224 -8.62 -7.36 21.32
CA SER A 224 -8.82 -7.83 22.70
C SER A 224 -10.13 -8.61 22.94
N ALA A 225 -11.10 -8.66 22.01
CA ALA A 225 -12.37 -9.39 22.25
C ALA A 225 -12.35 -10.86 21.78
N VAL A 226 -11.24 -11.30 21.19
CA VAL A 226 -10.97 -12.74 20.95
C VAL A 226 -10.94 -13.51 22.28
N ASP A 227 -10.52 -12.88 23.39
CA ASP A 227 -10.51 -13.51 24.71
C ASP A 227 -11.92 -13.73 25.30
N LEU A 228 -12.86 -12.82 25.05
CA LEU A 228 -14.22 -12.90 25.62
C LEU A 228 -15.15 -13.81 24.79
N ALA A 229 -14.95 -13.87 23.47
CA ALA A 229 -15.75 -14.73 22.58
C ALA A 229 -15.36 -16.21 22.68
N ASN A 230 -14.07 -16.52 22.91
CA ASN A 230 -13.60 -17.90 23.01
C ASN A 230 -14.08 -18.60 24.30
N GLN A 231 -14.29 -17.85 25.38
CA GLN A 231 -14.89 -18.39 26.62
C GLN A 231 -16.37 -18.74 26.50
N ARG A 232 -17.16 -18.04 25.66
CA ARG A 232 -18.62 -18.27 25.53
C ARG A 232 -19.01 -19.24 24.42
N ARG A 233 -18.17 -19.42 23.40
CA ARG A 233 -18.51 -20.22 22.20
C ARG A 233 -18.31 -21.74 22.39
N GLY A 234 -17.47 -22.15 23.33
CA GLY A 234 -17.24 -23.57 23.67
C GLY A 234 -18.47 -24.33 24.19
N LYS A 235 -19.53 -23.63 24.61
CA LYS A 235 -20.77 -24.28 25.11
C LYS A 235 -21.92 -24.36 24.10
N ARG A 236 -21.90 -23.62 22.98
CA ARG A 236 -23.08 -23.47 22.11
C ARG A 236 -23.01 -24.22 20.77
N PHE A 237 -21.83 -24.68 20.35
CA PHE A 237 -21.62 -25.31 19.03
C PHE A 237 -21.78 -26.85 18.99
N ARG A 238 -22.37 -27.46 20.02
CA ARG A 238 -22.79 -28.88 19.98
C ARG A 238 -24.19 -29.10 19.40
N ALA A 239 -24.92 -28.04 19.08
CA ALA A 239 -26.28 -28.12 18.54
C ALA A 239 -26.38 -27.25 17.29
N LEU A 240 -26.29 -27.90 16.13
CA LEU A 240 -26.80 -27.53 14.80
C LEU A 240 -25.83 -28.06 13.73
N GLY A 241 -25.80 -29.39 13.62
CA GLY A 241 -25.45 -30.05 12.38
C GLY A 241 -26.69 -30.05 11.49
N GLY A 242 -26.57 -29.55 10.26
CA GLY A 242 -27.61 -29.71 9.28
C GLY A 242 -27.57 -28.74 8.11
N ARG A 243 -27.13 -29.26 6.95
CA ARG A 243 -27.63 -28.92 5.60
C ARG A 243 -26.97 -27.73 4.89
N THR A 244 -25.92 -28.02 4.12
CA THR A 244 -25.32 -27.13 3.10
C THR A 244 -25.42 -27.76 1.71
N SER A 245 -26.41 -27.37 0.91
CA SER A 245 -26.60 -27.83 -0.48
C SER A 245 -26.51 -26.72 -1.54
N VAL A 246 -25.79 -25.63 -1.28
CA VAL A 246 -25.74 -24.46 -2.20
C VAL A 246 -24.34 -24.23 -2.82
N LEU A 247 -23.37 -25.11 -2.58
CA LEU A 247 -21.95 -24.88 -2.94
C LEU A 247 -21.51 -25.47 -4.29
N ARG A 248 -22.38 -25.54 -5.30
CA ARG A 248 -21.99 -26.06 -6.64
C ARG A 248 -21.33 -25.05 -7.60
N PRO A 249 -21.58 -23.72 -7.56
CA PRO A 249 -20.85 -22.81 -8.45
C PRO A 249 -19.43 -22.44 -7.96
N LEU A 250 -19.04 -22.80 -6.73
CA LEU A 250 -17.72 -22.48 -6.16
C LEU A 250 -16.58 -23.38 -6.64
N ILE A 251 -16.89 -24.57 -7.17
CA ILE A 251 -15.89 -25.58 -7.57
C ILE A 251 -15.16 -25.15 -8.87
N ALA A 252 -15.83 -24.43 -9.77
CA ALA A 252 -15.21 -23.92 -10.99
C ALA A 252 -14.17 -22.83 -10.70
N VAL A 253 -14.51 -21.88 -9.81
CA VAL A 253 -13.58 -20.85 -9.30
C VAL A 253 -12.40 -21.50 -8.55
N GLU A 254 -12.66 -22.59 -7.83
CA GLU A 254 -11.66 -23.35 -7.08
C GLU A 254 -10.60 -24.01 -7.99
N THR A 255 -10.93 -24.43 -9.21
CA THR A 255 -9.94 -25.00 -10.16
C THR A 255 -9.01 -23.94 -10.75
N LEU A 256 -9.52 -22.75 -11.07
CA LEU A 256 -8.73 -21.64 -11.61
C LEU A 256 -7.77 -21.07 -10.56
N ILE A 257 -8.24 -20.88 -9.32
CA ILE A 257 -7.41 -20.44 -8.20
C ILE A 257 -6.34 -21.49 -7.88
N ASN A 258 -6.67 -22.78 -7.90
CA ASN A 258 -5.69 -23.84 -7.64
C ASN A 258 -4.62 -23.97 -8.74
N ALA A 259 -4.93 -23.64 -9.99
CA ALA A 259 -3.97 -23.65 -11.10
C ALA A 259 -2.96 -22.49 -11.00
N VAL A 260 -3.44 -21.29 -10.65
CA VAL A 260 -2.60 -20.11 -10.47
C VAL A 260 -1.77 -20.16 -9.17
N THR A 261 -2.27 -20.84 -8.13
CA THR A 261 -1.72 -20.75 -6.76
C THR A 261 -0.94 -21.99 -6.30
N LYS A 262 -0.93 -23.08 -7.09
CA LYS A 262 -0.11 -24.28 -6.81
C LYS A 262 1.40 -23.99 -6.58
N PRO A 263 2.06 -23.09 -7.35
CA PRO A 263 3.46 -22.74 -7.07
C PRO A 263 3.62 -21.77 -5.87
N LEU A 264 2.52 -21.19 -5.37
CA LEU A 264 2.53 -20.14 -4.36
C LEU A 264 2.52 -20.70 -2.90
N ILE A 265 2.14 -21.96 -2.66
CA ILE A 265 1.96 -22.46 -1.28
C ILE A 265 2.45 -23.92 -1.14
N THR A 266 3.66 -24.20 -1.61
CA THR A 266 4.42 -25.41 -1.25
C THR A 266 5.67 -25.02 -0.46
N GLY A 267 6.17 -25.91 0.41
CA GLY A 267 7.14 -25.66 1.50
C GLY A 267 8.49 -24.99 1.18
N HIS A 268 8.71 -24.56 -0.06
CA HIS A 268 9.77 -23.64 -0.46
C HIS A 268 9.13 -22.33 -0.93
N ALA A 269 8.76 -21.44 0.01
CA ALA A 269 8.15 -20.14 -0.28
C ALA A 269 9.12 -19.12 -0.92
N ARG A 270 9.94 -19.57 -1.88
CA ARG A 270 10.94 -18.76 -2.60
C ARG A 270 10.30 -17.62 -3.38
N TRP A 271 9.11 -17.85 -3.96
CA TRP A 271 8.38 -16.80 -4.67
C TRP A 271 7.91 -15.69 -3.70
N LEU A 272 7.50 -16.04 -2.46
CA LEU A 272 6.98 -15.07 -1.50
C LEU A 272 8.11 -14.20 -0.98
N TRP A 273 9.29 -14.80 -0.79
CA TRP A 273 10.54 -14.08 -0.58
C TRP A 273 10.90 -13.19 -1.78
N ALA A 274 10.84 -13.71 -3.01
CA ALA A 274 11.12 -12.92 -4.21
C ALA A 274 10.15 -11.73 -4.33
N TYR A 275 8.87 -11.95 -4.05
CA TYR A 275 7.85 -10.91 -4.01
C TYR A 275 8.16 -9.86 -2.95
N THR A 276 8.48 -10.28 -1.72
CA THR A 276 8.91 -9.36 -0.67
C THR A 276 10.14 -8.58 -1.09
N VAL A 277 11.14 -9.20 -1.71
CA VAL A 277 12.32 -8.50 -2.22
C VAL A 277 11.93 -7.45 -3.27
N VAL A 278 11.03 -7.77 -4.20
CA VAL A 278 10.52 -6.80 -5.18
C VAL A 278 9.84 -5.62 -4.48
N VAL A 279 9.00 -5.87 -3.48
CA VAL A 279 8.36 -4.80 -2.69
C VAL A 279 9.41 -3.99 -1.93
N LEU A 280 10.41 -4.60 -1.32
CA LEU A 280 11.49 -3.90 -0.62
C LEU A 280 12.33 -3.04 -1.58
N VAL A 281 12.60 -3.54 -2.79
CA VAL A 281 13.29 -2.77 -3.84
C VAL A 281 12.42 -1.58 -4.25
N PHE A 282 11.12 -1.78 -4.49
CA PHE A 282 10.20 -0.69 -4.78
C PHE A 282 10.17 0.37 -3.67
N LEU A 283 10.16 -0.06 -2.41
CA LEU A 283 10.15 0.83 -1.24
C LEU A 283 11.45 1.62 -1.09
N THR A 284 12.59 1.00 -1.36
CA THR A 284 13.92 1.62 -1.19
C THR A 284 14.42 2.35 -2.43
N ALA A 285 13.89 2.05 -3.62
CA ALA A 285 14.35 2.64 -4.89
C ALA A 285 14.39 4.18 -4.87
N PRO A 286 13.36 4.91 -4.43
CA PRO A 286 13.43 6.37 -4.35
C PRO A 286 14.60 6.89 -3.50
N LEU A 287 14.92 6.20 -2.40
CA LEU A 287 16.02 6.58 -1.51
C LEU A 287 17.37 6.31 -2.15
N ILE A 288 17.53 5.15 -2.79
CA ILE A 288 18.74 4.80 -3.52
C ILE A 288 19.02 5.84 -4.61
N VAL A 289 17.98 6.23 -5.35
CA VAL A 289 18.09 7.24 -6.42
C VAL A 289 18.58 8.58 -5.87
N ILE A 290 18.01 9.06 -4.76
CA ILE A 290 18.47 10.30 -4.13
C ILE A 290 19.92 10.21 -3.68
N VAL A 291 20.29 9.11 -3.01
CA VAL A 291 21.66 8.90 -2.54
C VAL A 291 22.63 8.93 -3.72
N VAL A 292 22.33 8.20 -4.80
CA VAL A 292 23.16 8.18 -6.02
C VAL A 292 23.27 9.58 -6.63
N LEU A 293 22.17 10.32 -6.72
CA LEU A 293 22.16 11.66 -7.31
C LEU A 293 22.85 12.71 -6.46
N SER A 294 22.92 12.53 -5.14
CA SER A 294 23.69 13.43 -4.26
C SER A 294 25.18 13.47 -4.61
N PHE A 295 25.68 12.44 -5.30
CA PHE A 295 27.06 12.36 -5.79
C PHE A 295 27.18 12.72 -7.28
N SER A 296 26.17 13.35 -7.91
CA SER A 296 26.24 13.70 -9.34
C SER A 296 27.08 14.95 -9.61
N SER A 297 27.89 14.90 -10.66
CA SER A 297 28.67 16.03 -11.20
C SER A 297 27.87 17.04 -12.01
N SER A 298 26.64 16.73 -12.43
CA SER A 298 25.80 17.65 -13.18
C SER A 298 25.05 18.63 -12.26
N PRO A 299 24.94 19.93 -12.62
CA PRO A 299 24.11 20.90 -11.90
C PRO A 299 22.60 20.62 -12.05
N PHE A 300 22.21 19.82 -13.03
CA PHE A 300 20.83 19.38 -13.25
C PHE A 300 20.69 17.88 -13.04
N VAL A 301 19.50 17.45 -12.65
CA VAL A 301 19.20 16.03 -12.47
C VAL A 301 19.00 15.38 -13.84
N VAL A 302 20.04 14.72 -14.33
CA VAL A 302 20.04 13.95 -15.58
C VAL A 302 20.47 12.52 -15.26
N PHE A 303 19.79 11.53 -15.83
CA PHE A 303 20.11 10.12 -15.67
C PHE A 303 20.39 9.48 -17.05
N PRO A 304 21.44 8.67 -17.24
CA PRO A 304 22.48 8.33 -16.28
C PRO A 304 23.35 9.54 -15.90
N PRO A 305 23.87 9.62 -14.66
CA PRO A 305 24.72 10.72 -14.24
C PRO A 305 26.02 10.74 -15.07
N PRO A 306 26.46 11.89 -15.58
CA PRO A 306 27.63 11.98 -16.46
C PRO A 306 28.97 11.71 -15.75
N GLY A 307 29.00 11.81 -14.41
CA GLY A 307 30.16 11.53 -13.57
C GLY A 307 29.85 11.72 -12.08
N PHE A 308 30.72 11.21 -11.20
CA PHE A 308 30.59 11.34 -9.75
C PHE A 308 31.38 12.55 -9.21
N SER A 309 30.77 13.36 -8.36
CA SER A 309 31.38 14.54 -7.72
C SER A 309 30.80 14.78 -6.32
N LEU A 310 31.61 15.37 -5.43
CA LEU A 310 31.20 15.80 -4.08
C LEU A 310 30.78 17.28 -4.03
N GLN A 311 30.65 17.95 -5.19
CA GLN A 311 30.36 19.38 -5.29
C GLN A 311 29.15 19.85 -4.46
N TRP A 312 28.12 19.02 -4.31
CA TRP A 312 26.91 19.38 -3.54
C TRP A 312 27.16 19.38 -2.04
N TRP A 313 27.99 18.45 -1.57
CA TRP A 313 28.43 18.38 -0.18
C TRP A 313 29.37 19.54 0.16
N GLU A 314 30.28 19.89 -0.74
CA GLU A 314 31.16 21.06 -0.61
C GLU A 314 30.34 22.36 -0.60
N LYS A 315 29.38 22.52 -1.52
CA LYS A 315 28.45 23.65 -1.52
C LYS A 315 27.63 23.74 -0.24
N LEU A 316 27.13 22.61 0.27
CA LEU A 316 26.37 22.59 1.53
C LEU A 316 27.24 23.01 2.71
N ALA A 317 28.48 22.51 2.78
CA ALA A 317 29.43 22.88 3.83
C ALA A 317 29.81 24.37 3.77
N ASN A 318 29.85 24.95 2.58
CA ASN A 318 30.17 26.36 2.35
C ASN A 318 28.93 27.28 2.36
N ALA A 319 27.71 26.72 2.42
CA ALA A 319 26.45 27.49 2.40
C ALA A 319 26.03 27.99 3.79
N THR A 320 26.83 27.72 4.82
CA THR A 320 26.65 28.33 6.15
C THR A 320 27.29 29.72 6.16
N ASP A 321 26.65 30.66 5.48
CA ASP A 321 26.76 32.11 5.65
C ASP A 321 25.42 32.76 5.23
#